data_AF-A0A9Q0G8P1-F1
#
_entry.id   AF-A0A9Q0G8P1-F1
#
_cell.length_a   1.000
_cell.length_b   1.000
_cell.length_c   1.000
_cell.angle_alpha   90.00
_cell.angle_beta   90.00
_cell.angle_gamma   90.00
#
_symmetry.space_group_name_H-M   'P 1'
#
loop_
_entity.id
_entity.type
_entity.pdbx_description
1 polymer ?
#
loop_
_entity_poly.entity_id
_entity_poly.type
_entity_poly.pdbx_seq_one_letter_code
_entity_poly.pdbx_strand_id
1 'polypeptide(L)'
;MVDPILSSYGQGQLPGFIGDPNTVLDIVSTMHNVPGEMVVNAIIAIMAKHGTTTPTTKPEELQYNYVYHIASSVANPLTTGDIMKYAYDHFTSSPLLDSTGKKIGISPLKLFDSVHSLSCYLITNQTNNPDGKHSTGTKLREQVIRWAQKYQPYTFIKA
;
A
#
# COMPACT_ATOMS: atom_id res chain seq x y z
N MET A 1 -3.62 -3.86 0.84
CA MET A 1 -4.34 -2.67 1.33
C MET A 1 -3.32 -1.76 1.98
N VAL A 2 -2.94 -0.67 1.28
CA VAL A 2 -1.87 0.27 1.67
C VAL A 2 -2.39 1.33 2.66
N ASP A 3 -3.70 1.40 2.85
CA ASP A 3 -4.42 2.40 3.63
C ASP A 3 -3.90 2.59 5.06
N PRO A 4 -3.53 1.53 5.83
CA PRO A 4 -2.96 1.73 7.17
C PRO A 4 -1.62 2.48 7.13
N ILE A 5 -0.79 2.22 6.12
CA ILE A 5 0.52 2.87 5.95
C ILE A 5 0.31 4.35 5.64
N LEU A 6 -0.58 4.66 4.69
CA LEU A 6 -0.87 6.02 4.26
C LEU A 6 -1.56 6.84 5.38
N SER A 7 -2.48 6.21 6.12
CA SER A 7 -3.13 6.83 7.27
C SER A 7 -2.15 7.13 8.40
N SER A 8 -1.28 6.19 8.77
CA SER A 8 -0.25 6.41 9.79
C SER A 8 0.76 7.48 9.34
N TYR A 9 1.05 7.55 8.05
CA TYR A 9 1.90 8.60 7.49
C TYR A 9 1.26 10.00 7.60
N GLY A 10 0.01 10.16 7.17
CA GLY A 10 -0.71 11.44 7.28
C GLY A 10 -0.90 11.92 8.73
N GLN A 11 -0.91 10.99 9.69
CA GLN A 11 -0.93 11.29 11.13
C GLN A 11 0.45 11.65 11.70
N GLY A 12 1.50 11.69 10.87
CA GLY A 12 2.88 11.96 11.32
C GLY A 12 3.50 10.85 12.16
N GLN A 13 2.87 9.67 12.20
CA GLN A 13 3.27 8.55 13.05
C GLN A 13 4.27 7.61 12.37
N LEU A 14 4.43 7.72 11.05
CA LEU A 14 5.29 6.85 10.26
C LEU A 14 6.51 7.63 9.74
N PRO A 15 7.66 7.61 10.45
CA PRO A 15 8.85 8.36 10.04
C PRO A 15 9.67 7.64 8.94
N GLY A 16 9.32 6.39 8.62
CA GLY A 16 9.96 5.60 7.57
C GLY A 16 9.33 4.23 7.40
N PHE A 17 9.59 3.61 6.25
CA PHE A 17 9.07 2.28 5.89
C PHE A 17 10.05 1.54 4.96
N ILE A 18 9.85 0.24 4.76
CA ILE A 18 10.67 -0.50 3.80
C ILE A 18 10.18 -0.30 2.36
N GLY A 19 11.10 -0.35 1.41
CA GLY A 19 10.81 -0.44 -0.02
C GLY A 19 11.87 0.20 -0.90
N ASP A 20 11.97 -0.28 -2.14
CA ASP A 20 12.79 0.35 -3.17
C ASP A 20 11.99 1.48 -3.84
N PRO A 21 12.48 2.72 -3.86
CA PRO A 21 11.79 3.83 -4.50
C PRO A 21 11.50 3.57 -5.99
N ASN A 22 12.25 2.71 -6.66
CA ASN A 22 12.09 2.39 -8.08
C ASN A 22 11.13 1.22 -8.33
N THR A 23 10.63 0.55 -7.29
CA THR A 23 9.63 -0.53 -7.45
C THR A 23 8.37 0.05 -8.08
N VAL A 24 7.98 -0.50 -9.23
CA VAL A 24 6.74 -0.17 -9.92
C VAL A 24 5.57 -0.83 -9.20
N LEU A 25 4.55 -0.05 -8.86
CA LEU A 25 3.33 -0.50 -8.22
C LEU A 25 2.16 -0.39 -9.20
N ASP A 26 1.45 -1.50 -9.38
CA ASP A 26 0.18 -1.53 -10.09
C ASP A 26 -0.92 -0.98 -9.19
N ILE A 27 -1.10 0.34 -9.22
CA ILE A 27 -2.22 0.98 -8.55
C ILE A 27 -3.37 1.06 -9.53
N VAL A 28 -4.46 0.36 -9.21
CA VAL A 28 -5.75 0.60 -9.83
C VAL A 28 -6.27 1.96 -9.34
N SER A 29 -5.80 3.04 -9.95
CA SER A 29 -6.31 4.40 -9.76
C SER A 29 -6.19 5.08 -11.10
N THR A 30 -7.19 4.85 -11.95
CA THR A 30 -7.32 5.67 -13.16
C THR A 30 -8.19 6.85 -12.77
N MET A 31 -7.73 8.06 -13.09
CA MET A 31 -8.42 9.33 -12.81
C MET A 31 -9.84 9.40 -13.40
N HIS A 32 -10.20 8.43 -14.26
CA HIS A 32 -11.49 8.32 -14.93
C HIS A 32 -12.27 7.02 -14.64
N ASN A 33 -11.66 5.99 -14.06
CA ASN A 33 -12.38 4.77 -13.65
C ASN A 33 -12.08 4.48 -12.19
N VAL A 34 -13.15 4.32 -11.40
CA VAL A 34 -12.97 3.90 -10.01
C VAL A 34 -12.38 2.49 -10.03
N PRO A 35 -11.32 2.18 -9.27
CA PRO A 35 -10.78 0.81 -9.15
C PRO A 35 -11.83 -0.29 -9.01
N GLY A 36 -12.91 0.02 -8.27
CA GLY A 36 -14.05 -0.87 -8.13
C GLY A 36 -14.77 -1.18 -9.45
N GLU A 37 -14.95 -0.20 -10.33
CA GLU A 37 -15.70 -0.38 -11.59
C GLU A 37 -14.98 -1.33 -12.55
N MET A 38 -13.65 -1.22 -12.66
CA MET A 38 -12.87 -2.12 -13.52
C MET A 38 -12.93 -3.57 -13.00
N VAL A 39 -12.77 -3.77 -11.69
CA VAL A 39 -12.83 -5.11 -11.08
C VAL A 39 -14.24 -5.70 -11.22
N VAL A 40 -15.27 -4.91 -10.97
CA VAL A 40 -16.67 -5.33 -11.12
C VAL A 40 -16.98 -5.73 -12.57
N ASN A 41 -16.60 -4.90 -13.53
CA ASN A 41 -16.82 -5.18 -14.96
C ASN A 41 -16.06 -6.45 -15.41
N ALA A 42 -14.83 -6.63 -14.93
CA ALA A 42 -14.05 -7.84 -15.21
C ALA A 42 -14.73 -9.09 -14.63
N ILE A 43 -15.21 -9.04 -13.38
CA ILE A 43 -15.93 -10.14 -12.74
C ILE A 43 -17.21 -10.50 -13.52
N ILE A 44 -18.00 -9.50 -13.93
CA ILE A 44 -19.20 -9.71 -14.74
C ILE A 44 -18.86 -10.38 -16.07
N ALA A 45 -17.82 -9.92 -16.77
CA ALA A 45 -17.39 -10.49 -18.04
C ALA A 45 -16.89 -11.94 -17.89
N ILE A 46 -16.14 -12.25 -16.83
CA ILE A 46 -15.67 -13.61 -16.51
C ILE A 46 -16.87 -14.53 -16.24
N MET A 47 -17.84 -14.07 -15.43
CA MET A 47 -19.06 -14.83 -15.16
C MET A 47 -19.88 -15.05 -16.43
N ALA A 48 -20.02 -14.06 -17.31
CA ALA A 48 -20.71 -14.22 -18.59
C ALA A 48 -20.01 -15.23 -19.51
N LYS A 49 -18.67 -15.26 -19.50
CA LYS A 49 -17.87 -16.19 -20.31
C LYS A 49 -17.99 -17.64 -19.85
N HIS A 50 -18.05 -17.88 -18.53
CA HIS A 50 -18.04 -19.23 -17.95
C HIS A 50 -19.40 -19.71 -17.42
N GLY A 51 -20.38 -18.83 -17.33
CA GLY A 51 -21.72 -19.13 -16.81
C GLY A 51 -22.62 -19.90 -17.78
N THR A 52 -22.18 -20.10 -19.04
CA THR A 52 -22.95 -20.79 -20.09
C THR A 52 -22.51 -22.24 -20.30
N THR A 53 -22.03 -22.93 -19.26
CA THR A 53 -21.71 -24.37 -19.34
C THR A 53 -23.00 -25.17 -19.55
N THR A 54 -23.27 -25.52 -20.81
CA THR A 54 -24.38 -26.41 -21.18
C THR A 54 -24.11 -27.85 -20.68
N PRO A 55 -25.15 -28.67 -20.41
CA PRO A 55 -25.01 -30.04 -19.90
C PRO A 55 -24.26 -31.01 -20.83
N THR A 56 -23.94 -30.59 -22.06
CA THR A 56 -23.31 -31.38 -23.12
C THR A 56 -21.77 -31.38 -23.08
N THR A 57 -21.16 -30.66 -22.14
CA THR A 57 -19.70 -30.54 -22.05
C THR A 57 -19.12 -31.77 -21.36
N LYS A 58 -18.17 -32.46 -22.01
CA LYS A 58 -17.56 -33.69 -21.46
C LYS A 58 -16.90 -33.41 -20.09
N PRO A 59 -16.92 -34.36 -19.14
CA PRO A 59 -16.34 -34.17 -17.80
C PRO A 59 -14.85 -33.78 -17.80
N GLU A 60 -14.16 -34.10 -18.90
CA GLU A 60 -12.74 -33.86 -19.15
C GLU A 60 -12.42 -32.42 -19.63
N GLU A 61 -13.42 -31.64 -20.06
CA GLU A 61 -13.30 -30.20 -20.38
C GLU A 61 -13.71 -29.29 -19.21
N LEU A 62 -14.22 -29.85 -18.11
CA LEU A 62 -14.55 -29.14 -16.87
C LEU A 62 -13.29 -28.86 -16.04
N GLN A 63 -12.28 -28.26 -16.66
CA GLN A 63 -11.08 -27.82 -15.95
C GLN A 63 -11.38 -26.49 -15.24
N TYR A 64 -11.91 -26.58 -14.02
CA TYR A 64 -12.37 -25.47 -13.17
C TYR A 64 -11.27 -24.49 -12.66
N ASN A 65 -10.13 -24.37 -13.33
CA ASN A 65 -8.97 -23.66 -12.79
C ASN A 65 -8.58 -22.44 -13.65
N TYR A 66 -9.51 -21.54 -13.93
CA TYR A 66 -9.19 -20.26 -14.56
C TYR A 66 -8.79 -19.22 -13.51
N VAL A 67 -7.52 -18.81 -13.53
CA VAL A 67 -7.01 -17.69 -12.72
C VAL A 67 -6.90 -16.46 -13.61
N TYR A 68 -7.65 -15.41 -13.28
CA TYR A 68 -7.63 -14.13 -13.99
C TYR A 68 -6.88 -13.09 -13.15
N HIS A 69 -5.81 -12.51 -13.70
CA HIS A 69 -5.14 -11.35 -13.12
C HIS A 69 -5.80 -10.09 -13.67
N ILE A 70 -6.39 -9.30 -12.78
CA ILE A 70 -6.94 -7.99 -13.11
C ILE A 70 -5.90 -6.96 -12.69
N ALA A 71 -5.38 -6.20 -13.65
CA ALA A 71 -4.29 -5.23 -13.47
C ALA A 71 -4.66 -3.90 -14.16
N SER A 72 -4.17 -2.77 -13.68
CA SER A 72 -4.59 -1.42 -14.13
C SER A 72 -3.92 -0.93 -15.43
N SER A 73 -3.25 -1.83 -16.16
CA SER A 73 -2.44 -1.59 -17.37
C SER A 73 -1.04 -1.03 -17.10
N VAL A 74 -0.18 -1.08 -18.12
CA VAL A 74 1.25 -0.66 -18.10
C VAL A 74 1.47 0.79 -18.52
N ALA A 75 0.39 1.52 -18.86
CA ALA A 75 0.51 2.84 -19.50
C ALA A 75 0.98 3.96 -18.54
N ASN A 76 0.95 3.75 -17.22
CA ASN A 76 1.46 4.70 -16.24
C ASN A 76 2.02 3.97 -15.00
N PRO A 77 3.23 3.39 -15.08
CA PRO A 77 3.84 2.71 -13.95
C PRO A 77 4.19 3.75 -12.87
N LEU A 78 3.42 3.79 -11.78
CA LEU A 78 3.75 4.60 -10.62
C LEU A 78 4.79 3.88 -9.78
N THR A 79 5.89 4.58 -9.47
CA THR A 79 6.90 4.01 -8.58
C THR A 79 6.51 4.20 -7.12
N THR A 80 7.07 3.39 -6.23
CA THR A 80 6.92 3.57 -4.78
C THR A 80 7.38 4.97 -4.36
N GLY A 81 8.44 5.50 -4.98
CA GLY A 81 8.88 6.87 -4.79
C GLY A 81 7.82 7.92 -5.17
N ASP A 82 7.18 7.76 -6.34
CA ASP A 82 6.12 8.68 -6.79
C ASP A 82 4.94 8.69 -5.83
N ILE A 83 4.52 7.52 -5.35
CA ILE A 83 3.39 7.40 -4.41
C ILE A 83 3.71 8.08 -3.09
N MET A 84 4.91 7.91 -2.55
CA MET A 84 5.33 8.58 -1.32
C MET A 84 5.44 10.09 -1.52
N LYS A 85 5.87 10.55 -2.69
CA LYS A 85 5.90 11.96 -3.05
C LYS A 85 4.48 12.55 -3.11
N TYR A 86 3.56 11.90 -3.83
CA TYR A 86 2.17 12.36 -3.89
C TYR A 86 1.48 12.37 -2.53
N ALA A 87 1.75 11.36 -1.70
CA ALA A 87 1.27 11.33 -0.32
C ALA A 87 1.80 12.53 0.49
N TYR A 88 3.09 12.82 0.38
CA TYR A 88 3.71 13.97 1.04
C TYR A 88 3.10 15.29 0.57
N ASP A 89 2.99 15.50 -0.73
CA ASP A 89 2.43 16.72 -1.32
C ASP A 89 0.96 16.91 -0.90
N HIS A 90 0.18 15.82 -0.87
CA HIS A 90 -1.22 15.83 -0.44
C HIS A 90 -1.38 16.26 1.02
N PHE A 91 -0.69 15.59 1.94
CA PHE A 91 -0.80 15.88 3.38
C PHE A 91 -0.10 17.18 3.80
N THR A 92 0.85 17.66 3.01
CA THR A 92 1.42 19.00 3.20
C THR A 92 0.42 20.08 2.79
N SER A 93 -0.29 19.89 1.68
CA SER A 93 -1.30 20.84 1.18
C SER A 93 -2.61 20.79 1.97
N SER A 94 -3.00 19.60 2.39
CA SER A 94 -4.21 19.31 3.18
C SER A 94 -3.86 18.48 4.43
N PRO A 95 -3.29 19.11 5.46
CA PRO A 95 -2.90 18.41 6.68
C PRO A 95 -4.09 17.82 7.42
N LEU A 96 -3.89 16.64 8.00
CA LEU A 96 -4.83 16.09 8.97
C LEU A 96 -4.83 16.94 10.24
N LEU A 97 -5.94 16.92 10.96
CA LEU A 97 -6.08 17.59 12.24
C LEU A 97 -5.93 16.58 13.37
N ASP A 98 -5.24 16.98 14.44
CA ASP A 98 -5.19 16.20 15.66
C ASP A 98 -6.50 16.33 16.47
N SER A 99 -6.58 15.64 17.61
CA SER A 99 -7.75 15.69 18.48
C SER A 99 -8.05 17.08 19.07
N THR A 100 -7.13 18.03 18.93
CA THR A 100 -7.28 19.43 19.36
C THR A 100 -7.61 20.37 18.20
N GLY A 101 -7.71 19.84 16.97
CA GLY A 101 -7.95 20.62 15.76
C GLY A 101 -6.70 21.27 15.17
N LYS A 102 -5.50 20.95 15.69
CA LYS A 102 -4.24 21.49 15.17
C LYS A 102 -3.77 20.66 13.97
N LYS A 103 -3.27 21.36 12.94
CA LYS A 103 -2.68 20.75 11.75
C LYS A 103 -1.45 19.91 12.13
N ILE A 104 -1.45 18.65 11.71
CA ILE A 104 -0.33 17.72 11.89
C ILE A 104 0.70 18.00 10.80
N GLY A 105 1.92 18.36 11.21
CA GLY A 105 3.05 18.46 10.29
C GLY A 105 3.63 17.09 9.99
N ILE A 106 3.97 16.84 8.72
CA ILE A 106 4.60 15.60 8.28
C ILE A 106 5.96 15.88 7.64
N SER A 107 6.86 14.90 7.74
CA SER A 107 8.16 14.92 7.07
C SER A 107 8.17 13.93 5.91
N PRO A 108 9.03 14.11 4.89
CA PRO A 108 9.20 13.12 3.83
C PRO A 108 9.50 11.73 4.42
N LEU A 109 8.79 10.70 3.94
CA LEU A 109 8.97 9.33 4.40
C LEU A 109 10.35 8.81 3.96
N LYS A 110 11.11 8.23 4.89
CA LYS A 110 12.36 7.54 4.56
C LYS A 110 12.09 6.09 4.16
N LEU A 111 12.63 5.68 3.02
CA LEU A 111 12.57 4.30 2.54
C LEU A 111 13.84 3.54 2.94
N PHE A 112 13.68 2.29 3.34
CA PHE A 112 14.75 1.40 3.77
C PHE A 112 14.78 0.11 2.96
N ASP A 113 15.98 -0.38 2.70
CA ASP A 113 16.27 -1.62 1.99
C ASP A 113 16.04 -2.88 2.84
N SER A 114 16.02 -2.75 4.17
CA SER A 114 15.82 -3.86 5.08
C SER A 114 15.01 -3.49 6.32
N VAL A 115 14.33 -4.49 6.87
CA VAL A 115 13.60 -4.36 8.15
C VAL A 115 14.57 -4.05 9.30
N HIS A 116 15.82 -4.51 9.22
CA HIS A 116 16.85 -4.23 10.22
C HIS A 116 17.21 -2.75 10.24
N SER A 117 17.53 -2.17 9.06
CA SER A 117 17.82 -0.74 8.90
C SER A 117 16.66 0.13 9.42
N LEU A 118 15.43 -0.24 9.06
CA LEU A 118 14.22 0.40 9.56
C LEU A 118 14.11 0.32 11.10
N SER A 119 14.32 -0.87 11.67
CA SER A 119 14.22 -1.08 13.13
C SER A 119 15.23 -0.23 13.89
N CYS A 120 16.49 -0.19 13.43
CA CYS A 120 17.53 0.65 14.01
C CYS A 120 17.14 2.14 13.95
N TYR A 121 16.67 2.61 12.80
CA TYR A 121 16.20 3.98 12.63
C TYR A 121 15.06 4.33 13.60
N LEU A 122 14.04 3.46 13.72
CA LEU A 122 12.92 3.68 14.63
C LEU A 122 13.35 3.76 16.09
N ILE A 123 14.31 2.92 16.52
CA ILE A 123 14.88 2.97 17.88
C ILE A 123 15.59 4.31 18.11
N THR A 124 16.48 4.71 17.20
CA THR A 124 17.25 5.96 17.34
C THR A 124 16.34 7.20 17.31
N ASN A 125 15.28 7.20 16.49
CA ASN A 125 14.35 8.32 16.44
C ASN A 125 13.52 8.45 17.73
N GLN A 126 13.19 7.33 18.39
CA GLN A 126 12.51 7.33 19.68
C GLN A 126 13.41 7.88 20.79
N THR A 127 14.70 7.51 20.81
CA THR A 127 15.64 8.00 21.84
C THR A 127 15.90 9.49 21.74
N ASN A 128 15.80 10.06 20.54
CA ASN A 128 16.03 11.48 20.29
C ASN A 128 14.80 12.37 20.54
N ASN A 129 13.61 11.80 20.76
CA ASN A 129 12.38 12.54 20.99
C ASN A 129 11.62 12.01 22.24
N PRO A 130 12.09 12.37 23.45
CA PRO A 130 11.60 11.82 24.71
C PRO A 130 10.18 12.28 25.11
N ASP A 131 9.61 13.29 24.45
CA ASP A 131 8.29 13.84 24.79
C ASP A 131 7.10 12.98 24.29
N GLY A 132 7.38 11.91 23.51
CA GLY A 132 6.37 10.97 23.04
C GLY A 132 6.02 9.91 24.09
N LYS A 133 4.77 9.90 24.58
CA LYS A 133 4.19 8.87 25.49
C LYS A 133 4.79 7.46 25.26
N HIS A 134 5.68 7.06 26.16
CA HIS A 134 6.58 5.90 26.07
C HIS A 134 5.89 4.54 25.80
N SER A 135 4.59 4.39 26.11
CA SER A 135 3.85 3.13 25.89
C SER A 135 3.19 3.03 24.50
N THR A 136 2.87 4.16 23.87
CA THR A 136 2.19 4.20 22.56
C THR A 136 3.21 4.08 21.42
N GLY A 137 4.42 4.64 21.59
CA GLY A 137 5.52 4.53 20.63
C GLY A 137 6.00 3.10 20.41
N THR A 138 6.07 2.28 21.46
CA THR A 138 6.53 0.88 21.35
C THR A 138 5.55 0.01 20.58
N LYS A 139 4.23 0.12 20.87
CA LYS A 139 3.19 -0.62 20.16
C LYS A 139 3.11 -0.24 18.68
N LEU A 140 3.24 1.05 18.37
CA LEU A 140 3.25 1.53 16.99
C LEU A 140 4.49 1.01 16.24
N ARG A 141 5.67 1.04 16.87
CA ARG A 141 6.90 0.46 16.29
C ARG A 141 6.72 -1.02 15.95
N GLU A 142 6.19 -1.82 16.87
CA GLU A 142 5.93 -3.24 16.64
C GLU A 142 4.97 -3.46 15.46
N GLN A 143 3.92 -2.64 15.35
CA GLN A 143 3.00 -2.68 14.21
C GLN A 143 3.69 -2.33 12.89
N VAL A 144 4.52 -1.28 12.87
CA VAL A 144 5.29 -0.89 11.68
C VAL A 144 6.25 -1.99 11.25
N ILE A 145 6.97 -2.62 12.18
CA ILE A 145 7.85 -3.74 11.88
C ILE A 145 7.06 -4.95 11.35
N ARG A 146 5.90 -5.24 11.93
CA ARG A 146 5.02 -6.32 11.45
C ARG A 146 4.50 -6.03 10.04
N TRP A 147 4.13 -4.80 9.74
CA TRP A 147 3.74 -4.40 8.38
C TRP A 147 4.92 -4.50 7.42
N ALA A 148 6.12 -4.05 7.83
CA ALA A 148 7.31 -4.18 7.02
C ALA A 148 7.60 -5.65 6.69
N GLN A 149 7.62 -6.55 7.67
CA GLN A 149 7.79 -7.99 7.41
C GLN A 149 6.74 -8.56 6.47
N LYS A 150 5.47 -8.14 6.62
CA LYS A 150 4.37 -8.59 5.75
C LYS A 150 4.52 -8.10 4.31
N TYR A 151 4.98 -6.86 4.12
CA TYR A 151 5.08 -6.22 2.80
C TYR A 151 6.46 -6.35 2.15
N GLN A 152 7.45 -6.87 2.86
CA GLN A 152 8.80 -7.09 2.36
C GLN A 152 8.84 -7.81 1.00
N PRO A 153 8.15 -8.93 0.77
CA PRO A 153 8.24 -9.62 -0.52
C PRO A 153 7.66 -8.81 -1.69
N TYR A 154 6.79 -7.82 -1.43
CA TYR A 154 6.11 -7.03 -2.45
C TYR A 154 6.77 -5.69 -2.75
N THR A 155 7.57 -5.16 -1.81
CA THR A 155 8.16 -3.82 -1.88
C THR A 155 9.49 -3.76 -2.63
N PHE A 156 10.03 -4.94 -3.00
CA PHE A 156 11.28 -5.10 -3.75
C PHE A 156 11.10 -5.89 -5.05
N ILE A 157 9.86 -6.08 -5.51
CA ILE A 157 9.59 -6.76 -6.78
C ILE A 157 10.09 -5.86 -7.91
N LYS A 158 10.97 -6.41 -8.76
CA LYS A 158 11.38 -5.77 -10.00
C LYS A 158 10.46 -6.27 -11.12
N ALA A 159 9.85 -5.34 -11.84
CA ALA A 159 9.06 -5.61 -13.03
C ALA A 159 9.95 -6.00 -14.22
#